data_AF-A0A940S6P0-F1
#
_entry.id   AF-A0A940S6P0-F1
#
_cell.length_a   1.000
_cell.length_b   1.000
_cell.length_c   1.000
_cell.angle_alpha   90.00
_cell.angle_beta   90.00
_cell.angle_gamma   90.00
#
_symmetry.space_group_name_H-M   'P 1'
#
loop_
_entity.id
_entity.type
_entity.pdbx_description
1 polymer ?
#
loop_
_entity_poly.entity_id
_entity_poly.type
_entity_poly.pdbx_seq_one_letter_code
_entity_poly.pdbx_strand_id
1 'polypeptide(L)'
;MSFMSPWDGDRAERDQRRSYERTRKAAYRAANPEKRAAERLRVAERRQSDVARHLFDKARYRAARHGIAFTLSASDIAVPAACPVLGLALVVGGQRDNSPTLDRLVPSLGYVPSNVRVISYRANRLKSDATLDELKALVAYLEESGVTPFACMRSVVRGAA
;
A
#
# COMPACT_ATOMS: atom_id res chain seq x y z
N MET A 1 -0.07 -14.18 -59.23
CA MET A 1 -0.87 -14.98 -58.27
C MET A 1 -0.66 -14.36 -56.89
N SER A 2 -1.63 -13.63 -56.36
CA SER A 2 -1.49 -12.97 -55.05
C SER A 2 -1.68 -13.99 -53.93
N PHE A 3 -0.67 -14.11 -53.07
CA PHE A 3 -0.64 -15.01 -51.92
C PHE A 3 -1.40 -14.36 -50.75
N MET A 4 -2.67 -14.73 -50.53
CA MET A 4 -3.43 -14.29 -49.36
C MET A 4 -2.83 -14.91 -48.09
N SER A 5 -2.59 -14.09 -47.07
CA SER A 5 -1.91 -14.54 -45.86
C SER A 5 -2.87 -15.26 -44.90
N PRO A 6 -2.44 -16.34 -44.21
CA PRO A 6 -3.26 -17.08 -43.24
C PRO A 6 -3.75 -16.28 -42.01
N TRP A 7 -3.33 -15.01 -41.89
CA TRP A 7 -3.62 -14.12 -40.77
C TRP A 7 -4.77 -13.14 -41.07
N ASP A 8 -5.32 -13.17 -42.28
CA ASP A 8 -6.44 -12.33 -42.73
C ASP A 8 -7.80 -12.90 -42.29
N GLY A 9 -7.90 -13.43 -41.06
CA GLY A 9 -9.21 -13.68 -40.46
C GLY A 9 -9.97 -12.35 -40.42
N ASP A 10 -11.21 -12.32 -40.91
CA ASP A 10 -11.96 -11.08 -41.12
C ASP A 10 -12.02 -10.26 -39.82
N ARG A 11 -11.40 -9.07 -39.85
CA ARG A 11 -11.39 -8.15 -38.71
C ARG A 11 -12.82 -7.90 -38.19
N ALA A 12 -13.78 -7.85 -39.12
CA ALA A 12 -15.21 -7.71 -38.84
C ALA A 12 -15.77 -8.87 -38.00
N GLU A 13 -15.43 -10.12 -38.29
CA GLU A 13 -15.92 -11.29 -37.53
C GLU A 13 -15.34 -11.30 -36.10
N ARG A 14 -14.05 -10.96 -35.96
CA ARG A 14 -13.43 -10.80 -34.64
C ARG A 14 -14.09 -9.69 -33.82
N ASP A 15 -14.43 -8.57 -34.46
CA ASP A 15 -15.10 -7.45 -33.79
C ASP A 15 -16.53 -7.78 -33.41
N GLN A 16 -17.29 -8.48 -34.26
CA GLN A 16 -18.62 -9.01 -33.94
C GLN A 16 -18.58 -9.99 -32.76
N ARG A 17 -17.63 -10.94 -32.76
CA ARG A 17 -17.43 -11.88 -31.64
C ARG A 17 -17.09 -11.17 -30.34
N ARG A 18 -16.18 -10.17 -30.38
CA ARG A 18 -15.84 -9.34 -29.22
C ARG A 18 -17.05 -8.56 -28.71
N SER A 19 -17.87 -8.03 -29.60
CA SER A 19 -19.10 -7.31 -29.26
C SER A 19 -20.11 -8.22 -28.55
N TYR A 20 -20.41 -9.39 -29.13
CA TYR A 20 -21.29 -10.39 -28.54
C TYR A 20 -20.79 -10.88 -27.17
N GLU A 21 -19.48 -11.15 -27.04
CA GLU A 21 -18.92 -11.53 -25.74
C GLU A 21 -19.03 -10.42 -24.70
N ARG A 22 -18.84 -9.16 -25.09
CA ARG A 22 -18.98 -8.00 -24.19
C ARG A 22 -20.42 -7.87 -23.69
N THR A 23 -21.41 -7.95 -24.58
CA THR A 23 -22.84 -7.84 -24.21
C THR A 23 -23.27 -9.02 -23.34
N ARG A 24 -22.90 -10.26 -23.70
CA ARG A 24 -23.18 -11.46 -22.90
C ARG A 24 -22.55 -11.37 -21.50
N LYS A 25 -21.29 -10.96 -21.41
CA LYS A 25 -20.59 -10.76 -20.12
C LYS A 25 -21.23 -9.63 -19.31
N ALA A 26 -21.70 -8.56 -19.94
CA ALA A 26 -22.40 -7.47 -19.27
C ALA A 26 -23.75 -7.92 -18.70
N ALA A 27 -24.57 -8.63 -19.48
CA ALA A 27 -25.85 -9.18 -19.04
C ALA A 27 -25.67 -10.15 -17.85
N TYR A 28 -24.69 -11.05 -17.92
CA TYR A 28 -24.36 -11.95 -16.81
C TYR A 28 -23.98 -11.19 -15.52
N ARG A 29 -23.16 -10.13 -15.65
CA ARG A 29 -22.76 -9.28 -14.51
C ARG A 29 -23.94 -8.54 -13.91
N ALA A 30 -24.87 -8.04 -14.73
CA ALA A 30 -26.08 -7.35 -14.28
C ALA A 30 -27.07 -8.30 -13.60
N ALA A 31 -27.21 -9.52 -14.10
CA ALA A 31 -28.10 -10.55 -13.55
C ALA A 31 -27.57 -11.20 -12.24
N ASN A 32 -26.28 -11.05 -11.91
CA ASN A 32 -25.66 -11.69 -10.74
C ASN A 32 -24.86 -10.69 -9.88
N PRO A 33 -25.49 -9.62 -9.33
CA PRO A 33 -24.79 -8.61 -8.56
C PRO A 33 -24.15 -9.17 -7.27
N GLU A 34 -24.83 -10.09 -6.58
CA GLU A 34 -24.35 -10.70 -5.33
C GLU A 34 -23.09 -11.53 -5.53
N LYS A 35 -23.05 -12.41 -6.55
CA LYS A 35 -21.84 -13.18 -6.90
C LYS A 35 -20.67 -12.24 -7.21
N ARG A 36 -20.92 -11.10 -7.86
CA ARG A 36 -19.88 -10.11 -8.16
C ARG A 36 -19.40 -9.39 -6.90
N ALA A 37 -20.28 -9.09 -5.94
CA ALA A 37 -19.89 -8.52 -4.65
C ALA A 37 -19.03 -9.51 -3.85
N ALA A 38 -19.46 -10.77 -3.74
CA ALA A 38 -18.72 -11.82 -3.05
C ALA A 38 -17.34 -12.09 -3.70
N GLU A 39 -17.28 -12.16 -5.04
CA GLU A 39 -16.02 -12.26 -5.79
C GLU A 39 -15.08 -11.09 -5.49
N ARG A 40 -15.59 -9.85 -5.45
CA ARG A 40 -14.79 -8.66 -5.12
C ARG A 40 -14.20 -8.74 -3.72
N LEU A 41 -14.99 -9.16 -2.73
CA LEU A 41 -14.53 -9.32 -1.35
C LEU A 41 -13.44 -10.38 -1.26
N ARG A 42 -13.64 -11.56 -1.86
CA ARG A 42 -12.64 -12.65 -1.90
C ARG A 42 -11.33 -12.22 -2.58
N VAL A 43 -11.43 -11.50 -3.70
CA VAL A 43 -10.24 -10.98 -4.40
C VAL A 43 -9.53 -9.92 -3.56
N ALA A 44 -10.26 -9.06 -2.86
CA ALA A 44 -9.67 -8.05 -1.96
C ALA A 44 -8.95 -8.71 -0.77
N GLU A 45 -9.59 -9.68 -0.12
CA GLU A 45 -9.00 -10.45 1.00
C GLU A 45 -7.74 -11.20 0.56
N ARG A 46 -7.79 -11.90 -0.58
CA ARG A 46 -6.61 -12.57 -1.16
C ARG A 46 -5.47 -11.57 -1.38
N ARG A 47 -5.75 -10.42 -2.01
CA ARG A 47 -4.75 -9.36 -2.22
C ARG A 47 -4.16 -8.88 -0.90
N GLN A 48 -4.97 -8.67 0.13
CA GLN A 48 -4.48 -8.24 1.44
C GLN A 48 -3.57 -9.31 2.07
N SER A 49 -3.95 -10.58 2.00
CA SER A 49 -3.12 -11.70 2.48
C SER A 49 -1.82 -11.84 1.69
N ASP A 50 -1.84 -11.61 0.37
CA ASP A 50 -0.66 -11.66 -0.49
C ASP A 50 0.32 -10.54 -0.13
N VAL A 51 -0.20 -9.33 0.15
CA VAL A 51 0.61 -8.19 0.59
C VAL A 51 1.19 -8.44 1.99
N ALA A 52 0.38 -8.88 2.95
CA ALA A 52 0.84 -9.20 4.29
C ALA A 52 1.94 -10.26 4.26
N ARG A 53 1.77 -11.32 3.44
CA ARG A 53 2.77 -12.37 3.23
C ARG A 53 4.03 -11.83 2.58
N HIS A 54 3.91 -10.95 1.58
CA HIS A 54 5.07 -10.30 0.98
C HIS A 54 5.87 -9.48 2.01
N LEU A 55 5.18 -8.71 2.85
CA LEU A 55 5.81 -7.93 3.92
C LEU A 55 6.47 -8.83 4.97
N PHE A 56 5.79 -9.91 5.34
CA PHE A 56 6.32 -10.94 6.24
C PHE A 56 7.63 -11.52 5.73
N ASP A 57 7.66 -12.00 4.47
CA ASP A 57 8.84 -12.63 3.88
C ASP A 57 10.02 -11.65 3.81
N LYS A 58 9.75 -10.37 3.48
CA LYS A 58 10.76 -9.32 3.49
C LYS A 58 11.28 -9.03 4.90
N ALA A 59 10.41 -8.98 5.91
CA ALA A 59 10.80 -8.77 7.30
C ALA A 59 11.62 -9.95 7.83
N ARG A 60 11.19 -11.18 7.55
CA ARG A 60 11.89 -12.42 7.92
C ARG A 60 13.29 -12.46 7.30
N TYR A 61 13.41 -12.11 6.01
CA TYR A 61 14.70 -12.02 5.33
C TYR A 61 15.63 -10.99 6.00
N ARG A 62 15.12 -9.79 6.32
CA ARG A 62 15.89 -8.76 7.03
C ARG A 62 16.33 -9.23 8.42
N ALA A 63 15.42 -9.86 9.18
CA ALA A 63 15.71 -10.38 10.51
C ALA A 63 16.83 -11.43 10.46
N ALA A 64 16.73 -12.39 9.53
CA ALA A 64 17.76 -13.41 9.34
C ALA A 64 19.12 -12.81 8.96
N ARG A 65 19.14 -11.79 8.08
CA ARG A 65 20.39 -11.14 7.67
C ARG A 65 21.08 -10.35 8.78
N HIS A 66 20.32 -9.81 9.73
CA HIS A 66 20.84 -8.99 10.81
C HIS A 66 20.87 -9.71 12.17
N GLY A 67 20.55 -11.00 12.21
CA GLY A 67 20.52 -11.78 13.46
C GLY A 67 19.49 -11.27 14.48
N ILE A 68 18.38 -10.68 14.02
CA ILE A 68 17.36 -10.07 14.88
C ILE A 68 16.29 -11.11 15.24
N ALA A 69 15.82 -11.09 16.49
CA ALA A 69 14.69 -11.89 16.94
C ALA A 69 13.43 -11.64 16.09
N PHE A 70 12.77 -12.72 15.68
CA PHE A 70 11.58 -12.70 14.83
C PHE A 70 10.52 -13.65 15.39
N THR A 71 9.43 -13.08 15.92
CA THR A 71 8.30 -13.84 16.51
C THR A 71 6.97 -13.55 15.83
N LEU A 72 6.96 -12.65 14.84
CA LEU A 72 5.77 -12.35 14.06
C LEU A 72 5.24 -13.58 13.32
N SER A 73 3.93 -13.64 13.16
CA SER A 73 3.25 -14.47 12.17
C SER A 73 2.72 -13.61 11.01
N ALA A 74 2.42 -14.22 9.86
CA ALA A 74 1.84 -13.49 8.72
C ALA A 74 0.43 -12.93 9.04
N SER A 75 -0.30 -13.57 9.96
CA SER A 75 -1.62 -13.13 10.42
C SER A 75 -1.59 -11.89 11.31
N ASP A 76 -0.45 -11.60 11.97
CA ASP A 76 -0.31 -10.40 12.82
C ASP A 76 -0.13 -9.11 11.99
N ILE A 77 0.08 -9.22 10.68
CA ILE A 77 0.37 -8.09 9.80
C ILE A 77 -0.93 -7.55 9.20
N ALA A 78 -1.53 -6.58 9.88
CA ALA A 78 -2.63 -5.80 9.34
C ALA A 78 -2.09 -4.63 8.49
N VAL A 79 -2.42 -4.64 7.19
CA VAL A 79 -2.06 -3.55 6.26
C VAL A 79 -3.20 -2.53 6.22
N PRO A 80 -3.01 -1.29 6.75
CA PRO A 80 -4.03 -0.26 6.67
C PRO A 80 -4.14 0.30 5.23
N ALA A 81 -5.29 0.88 4.89
CA ALA A 81 -5.48 1.52 3.58
C ALA A 81 -4.65 2.82 3.42
N ALA A 82 -4.36 3.50 4.54
CA ALA A 82 -3.57 4.72 4.59
C ALA A 82 -2.47 4.64 5.65
N CYS A 83 -1.38 5.36 5.44
CA CYS A 83 -0.25 5.44 6.35
C CYS A 83 -0.67 6.20 7.63
N PRO A 84 -0.52 5.60 8.82
CA PRO A 84 -0.92 6.24 10.08
C PRO A 84 -0.07 7.47 10.44
N VAL A 85 1.11 7.64 9.82
CA VAL A 85 2.03 8.75 10.11
C VAL A 85 1.81 9.93 9.15
N LEU A 86 1.71 9.65 7.84
CA LEU A 86 1.67 10.68 6.79
C LEU A 86 0.30 10.84 6.14
N GLY A 87 -0.69 10.00 6.45
CA GLY A 87 -2.01 10.00 5.81
C GLY A 87 -2.02 9.57 4.34
N LEU A 88 -0.89 9.15 3.79
CA LEU A 88 -0.75 8.73 2.38
C LEU A 88 -1.45 7.39 2.14
N ALA A 89 -2.24 7.28 1.07
CA ALA A 89 -2.84 6.00 0.65
C ALA A 89 -1.74 4.97 0.31
N LEU A 90 -1.80 3.80 0.93
CA LEU A 90 -0.81 2.74 0.72
C LEU A 90 -1.16 1.92 -0.52
N VAL A 91 -0.24 1.87 -1.48
CA VAL A 91 -0.45 1.20 -2.77
C VAL A 91 0.70 0.26 -3.08
N VAL A 92 0.38 -1.02 -3.24
CA VAL A 92 1.37 -2.05 -3.64
C VAL A 92 1.59 -1.99 -5.15
N GLY A 93 2.86 -1.98 -5.58
CA GLY A 93 3.23 -1.83 -6.99
C GLY A 93 2.99 -0.42 -7.55
N GLY A 94 2.65 0.55 -6.69
CA GLY A 94 2.54 1.95 -7.03
C GLY A 94 3.89 2.69 -6.89
N GLN A 95 3.82 3.98 -6.57
CA GLN A 95 5.01 4.75 -6.26
C GLN A 95 5.74 4.20 -5.03
N ARG A 96 7.08 4.25 -5.08
CA ARG A 96 7.96 3.73 -4.01
C ARG A 96 7.62 4.33 -2.65
N ASP A 97 7.31 5.62 -2.59
CA ASP A 97 7.06 6.34 -1.33
C ASP A 97 5.74 5.94 -0.64
N ASN A 98 4.74 5.52 -1.42
CA ASN A 98 3.43 5.05 -0.92
C ASN A 98 3.38 3.53 -0.75
N SER A 99 4.49 2.83 -1.01
CA SER A 99 4.55 1.39 -0.80
C SER A 99 4.49 1.08 0.70
N PRO A 100 3.66 0.11 1.12
CA PRO A 100 3.63 -0.32 2.51
C PRO A 100 4.96 -0.99 2.89
N THR A 101 5.45 -0.73 4.09
CA THR A 101 6.61 -1.37 4.70
C THR A 101 6.35 -1.64 6.17
N LEU A 102 6.98 -2.69 6.69
CA LEU A 102 6.89 -3.06 8.10
C LEU A 102 8.01 -2.36 8.88
N ASP A 103 7.63 -1.45 9.76
CA ASP A 103 8.52 -0.64 10.61
C ASP A 103 8.55 -1.20 12.05
N ARG A 104 9.71 -1.06 12.69
CA ARG A 104 9.94 -1.43 14.10
C ARG A 104 9.90 -0.16 14.95
N LEU A 105 9.00 -0.08 15.92
CA LEU A 105 8.89 1.08 16.82
C LEU A 105 10.16 1.26 17.63
N VAL A 106 10.63 0.19 18.28
CA VAL A 106 11.90 0.12 19.01
C VAL A 106 12.83 -0.84 18.28
N PRO A 107 13.94 -0.36 17.67
CA PRO A 107 14.84 -1.22 16.88
C PRO A 107 15.41 -2.42 17.66
N SER A 108 15.66 -2.26 18.96
CA SER A 108 16.28 -3.28 19.83
C SER A 108 15.36 -4.46 20.16
N LEU A 109 14.04 -4.28 20.17
CA LEU A 109 13.08 -5.35 20.47
C LEU A 109 12.84 -6.31 19.29
N GLY A 110 13.30 -5.96 18.09
CA GLY A 110 13.16 -6.80 16.90
C GLY A 110 11.74 -6.84 16.32
N TYR A 111 11.41 -7.95 15.65
CA TYR A 111 10.13 -8.14 14.95
C TYR A 111 9.15 -8.92 15.83
N VAL A 112 8.42 -8.20 16.69
CA VAL A 112 7.42 -8.71 17.65
C VAL A 112 6.06 -8.05 17.37
N PRO A 113 4.91 -8.74 17.50
CA PRO A 113 3.58 -8.18 17.21
C PRO A 113 3.30 -6.82 17.86
N SER A 114 3.74 -6.61 19.10
CA SER A 114 3.56 -5.34 19.83
C SER A 114 4.50 -4.20 19.39
N ASN A 115 5.58 -4.52 18.66
CA ASN A 115 6.65 -3.57 18.30
C ASN A 115 6.64 -3.18 16.81
N VAL A 116 5.71 -3.71 16.02
CA VAL A 116 5.70 -3.47 14.57
C VAL A 116 4.44 -2.76 14.10
N ARG A 117 4.60 -1.92 13.08
CA ARG A 117 3.50 -1.26 12.38
C ARG A 117 3.76 -1.22 10.89
N VAL A 118 2.68 -1.26 10.10
CA VAL A 118 2.77 -1.04 8.66
C VAL A 118 2.63 0.46 8.39
N ILE A 119 3.67 1.06 7.82
CA ILE A 119 3.72 2.48 7.44
C ILE A 119 4.14 2.62 5.98
N SER A 120 4.08 3.83 5.43
CA SER A 120 4.60 4.09 4.08
C SER A 120 6.14 4.05 4.07
N TYR A 121 6.71 3.65 2.95
CA TYR A 121 8.16 3.65 2.76
C TYR A 121 8.78 5.04 2.98
N ARG A 122 8.06 6.11 2.59
CA ARG A 122 8.47 7.49 2.87
C ARG A 122 8.56 7.77 4.37
N ALA A 123 7.55 7.37 5.15
CA ALA A 123 7.57 7.55 6.60
C ALA A 123 8.73 6.76 7.25
N ASN A 124 8.94 5.52 6.81
CA ASN A 124 10.05 4.70 7.29
C ASN A 124 11.41 5.31 6.95
N ARG A 125 11.55 5.97 5.80
CA ARG A 125 12.77 6.69 5.41
C ARG A 125 13.01 7.96 6.23
N LEU A 126 11.94 8.70 6.55
CA LEU A 126 12.05 9.89 7.40
C LEU A 126 12.45 9.51 8.83
N LYS A 127 11.91 8.38 9.34
CA LYS A 127 12.28 7.85 10.64
C LYS A 127 13.70 7.27 10.65
N SER A 128 14.06 6.46 9.64
CA SER A 128 15.37 5.80 9.49
C SER A 128 15.96 5.35 10.84
N ASP A 129 17.12 5.89 11.19
CA ASP A 129 17.93 5.73 12.38
C ASP A 129 17.83 6.92 13.34
N ALA A 130 16.94 7.88 13.05
CA ALA A 130 16.76 9.07 13.86
C ALA A 130 16.15 8.72 15.23
N THR A 131 16.72 9.33 16.26
CA THR A 131 16.17 9.33 17.62
C THR A 131 14.99 10.29 17.71
N LEU A 132 14.14 10.09 18.72
CA LEU A 132 13.01 10.99 18.96
C LEU A 132 13.48 12.43 19.20
N ASP A 133 14.63 12.62 19.85
CA ASP A 133 15.14 13.95 20.17
C ASP A 133 15.73 14.66 18.96
N GLU A 134 16.40 13.94 18.05
CA GLU A 134 16.80 14.48 16.74
C GLU A 134 15.58 14.89 15.90
N LEU A 135 14.52 14.08 15.90
CA LEU A 135 13.27 14.43 15.21
C LEU A 135 12.62 15.68 15.81
N LYS A 136 12.63 15.84 17.14
CA LYS A 136 12.12 17.06 17.79
C LYS A 136 12.99 18.27 17.46
N ALA A 137 14.31 18.12 17.43
CA ALA A 137 15.22 19.21 17.06
C ALA A 137 15.00 19.66 15.61
N LEU A 138 14.79 18.72 14.69
CA LEU A 138 14.41 19.01 13.30
C LEU A 138 13.07 19.75 13.22
N VAL A 139 12.08 19.32 14.00
CA VAL A 139 10.78 20.01 14.07
C VAL A 139 10.97 21.45 14.57
N ALA A 140 11.71 21.67 15.66
CA ALA A 140 11.98 23.00 16.20
C ALA A 140 12.69 23.90 15.16
N TYR A 141 13.72 23.37 14.48
CA TYR A 141 14.41 24.09 13.42
C TYR A 141 13.49 24.49 12.25
N LEU A 142 12.59 23.59 11.83
CA LEU A 142 11.63 23.87 10.75
C LEU A 142 10.58 24.90 11.15
N GLU A 143 10.12 24.86 12.41
CA GLU A 143 9.18 25.83 12.98
C GLU A 143 9.82 27.23 13.07
N GLU A 144 11.08 27.32 13.50
CA GLU A 144 11.84 28.58 13.56
C GLU A 144 12.16 29.15 12.17
N SER A 145 12.47 28.30 11.20
CA SER A 145 12.84 28.71 9.84
C SER A 145 11.65 29.20 8.99
N GLY A 146 10.42 29.10 9.50
CA GLY A 146 9.20 29.52 8.79
C GLY A 146 8.89 28.73 7.52
N VAL A 147 9.62 27.63 7.27
CA VAL A 147 9.39 26.74 6.13
C VAL A 147 8.29 25.76 6.51
N THR A 148 7.05 26.25 6.61
CA THR A 148 5.87 25.39 6.61
C THR A 148 5.43 25.22 5.16
N PRO A 149 5.72 24.09 4.48
CA PRO A 149 5.23 23.88 3.13
C PRO A 149 3.77 23.45 3.27
N PHE A 150 2.89 24.34 2.82
CA PHE A 150 1.45 24.13 2.58
C PHE A 150 0.56 24.03 3.83
N ALA A 151 -0.07 25.16 4.15
CA ALA A 151 -1.44 25.26 4.64
C ALA A 151 -1.79 24.46 5.90
N CYS A 152 -1.43 25.00 7.07
CA CYS A 152 -2.38 24.99 8.16
C CYS A 152 -2.37 26.38 8.79
N MET A 153 -3.42 27.14 8.48
CA MET A 153 -3.95 28.11 9.41
C MET A 153 -4.13 27.42 10.77
N ARG A 154 -3.11 27.41 11.61
CA ARG A 154 -3.36 27.46 13.04
C ARG A 154 -3.89 28.87 13.26
N SER A 155 -5.21 28.98 13.18
CA SER A 155 -5.93 29.94 14.00
C SER A 155 -5.33 29.83 15.39
N VAL A 156 -4.57 30.87 15.71
CA VAL A 156 -4.11 31.17 17.04
C VAL A 156 -5.37 31.25 17.89
N VAL A 157 -5.77 30.16 18.53
CA VAL A 157 -6.62 30.23 19.72
C VAL A 157 -5.65 30.48 20.88
N ARG A 158 -5.10 31.69 20.91
CA ARG A 158 -4.60 32.28 22.15
C ARG A 158 -5.84 32.80 22.87
N GLY A 159 -6.10 32.26 24.04
CA GLY A 159 -6.86 32.93 25.10
C GLY A 159 -8.37 32.70 25.10
N ALA A 160 -8.83 31.95 26.08
CA ALA A 160 -9.88 32.41 26.98
C ALA A 160 -9.64 31.78 28.35
N ALA A 161 -9.72 32.65 29.36
CA ALA A 161 -9.56 32.50 30.81
C ALA A 161 -9.84 31.13 31.44
#